data_AF-A0A9W8HSA4-F1
#
_entry.id   AF-A0A9W8HSA4-F1
#
_cell.length_a   1.000
_cell.length_b   1.000
_cell.length_c   1.000
_cell.angle_alpha   90.00
_cell.angle_beta   90.00
_cell.angle_gamma   90.00
#
_symmetry.space_group_name_H-M   'P 1'
#
loop_
_entity.id
_entity.type
_entity.pdbx_description
1 polymer ?
#
loop_
_entity_poly.entity_id
_entity_poly.type
_entity_poly.pdbx_seq_one_letter_code
_entity_poly.pdbx_strand_id
1 'polypeptide(L)'
;MPRSPANNTFIPLLRRLSQKLGEQQAKAEMRWMADHVRKAMAEPQDRRADHRAESHLAARLWRDQPAPSSEEIERDSMRLGPVQWAWLRQAVSDRVERHKPLQYILGDQPFGNAKIGIRSPVLIPRWETE
;
A
#
# COMPACT_ATOMS: atom_id res chain seq x y z
N MET A 1 13.73 9.32 16.60
CA MET A 1 14.05 10.35 15.59
C MET A 1 13.12 10.19 14.39
N PRO A 2 12.07 11.01 14.23
CA PRO A 2 11.28 10.98 13.00
C PRO A 2 12.13 11.58 11.86
N ARG A 3 12.41 10.78 10.82
CA ARG A 3 13.18 11.23 9.65
C ARG A 3 12.35 12.25 8.86
N SER A 4 12.99 13.35 8.48
CA SER A 4 12.42 14.51 7.78
C SER A 4 11.55 14.13 6.56
N PRO A 5 10.40 14.78 6.33
CA PRO A 5 9.50 14.52 5.19
C PRO A 5 10.08 14.90 3.82
N ALA A 6 11.26 15.55 3.79
CA ALA A 6 11.92 16.06 2.60
C ALA A 6 12.41 15.00 1.59
N ASN A 7 12.29 13.70 1.89
CA ASN A 7 12.78 12.62 1.03
C ASN A 7 11.69 11.62 0.62
N ASN A 8 10.48 12.12 0.42
CA ASN A 8 9.32 11.38 -0.10
C ASN A 8 9.39 11.29 -1.64
N THR A 9 10.45 10.67 -2.16
CA THR A 9 10.64 10.45 -3.60
C THR A 9 10.82 8.96 -3.92
N PHE A 10 10.21 8.52 -5.02
CA PHE A 10 10.33 7.12 -5.47
C PHE A 10 11.73 6.80 -6.01
N ILE A 11 12.42 7.79 -6.59
CA ILE A 11 13.73 7.63 -7.26
C ILE A 11 14.80 6.96 -6.36
N PRO A 12 15.08 7.43 -5.12
CA PRO A 12 16.09 6.79 -4.27
C PRO A 12 15.69 5.37 -3.85
N LEU A 13 14.40 5.13 -3.61
CA LEU A 13 13.90 3.81 -3.24
C LEU A 13 13.98 2.82 -4.42
N LEU A 14 13.61 3.28 -5.61
CA LEU A 14 13.71 2.50 -6.84
C LEU A 14 15.17 2.17 -7.15
N ARG A 15 16.09 3.13 -7.01
CA ARG A 15 17.53 2.90 -7.17
C ARG A 15 18.04 1.79 -6.25
N ARG A 16 17.62 1.80 -4.97
CA ARG A 16 18.00 0.76 -3.99
C ARG A 16 17.47 -0.63 -4.39
N LEU A 17 16.24 -0.72 -4.88
CA LEU A 17 15.68 -1.99 -5.38
C LEU A 17 16.41 -2.46 -6.64
N SER A 18 16.63 -1.56 -7.61
CA SER A 18 17.29 -1.89 -8.88
C SER A 18 18.70 -2.43 -8.68
N GLN A 19 19.44 -1.94 -7.69
CA GLN A 19 20.78 -2.45 -7.34
C GLN A 19 20.78 -3.92 -6.91
N LYS A 20 19.64 -4.46 -6.44
CA LYS A 20 19.53 -5.86 -5.98
C LYS A 20 18.78 -6.78 -6.95
N LEU A 21 17.75 -6.25 -7.62
CA LEU A 21 16.79 -7.07 -8.39
C LEU A 21 16.89 -6.86 -9.91
N GLY A 22 17.64 -5.86 -10.36
CA GLY A 22 17.59 -5.38 -11.74
C GLY A 22 16.42 -4.40 -11.96
N GLU A 23 16.54 -3.61 -13.02
CA GLU A 23 15.68 -2.43 -13.21
C GLU A 23 14.21 -2.79 -13.46
N GLN A 24 13.94 -3.79 -14.30
CA GLN A 24 12.56 -4.17 -14.64
C GLN A 24 11.82 -4.76 -13.43
N GLN A 25 12.46 -5.67 -12.70
CA GLN A 25 11.88 -6.26 -11.50
C GLN A 25 11.68 -5.22 -10.40
N ALA A 26 12.65 -4.32 -10.20
CA ALA A 26 12.53 -3.25 -9.22
C ALA A 26 11.35 -2.31 -9.51
N LYS A 27 11.10 -1.96 -10.78
CA LYS A 27 9.93 -1.16 -11.18
C LYS A 27 8.62 -1.89 -10.90
N ALA A 28 8.55 -3.18 -11.21
CA ALA A 28 7.37 -3.99 -10.95
C ALA A 28 7.08 -4.09 -9.44
N GLU A 29 8.08 -4.42 -8.63
CA GLU A 29 7.91 -4.53 -7.17
C GLU A 29 7.56 -3.19 -6.53
N MET A 30 8.19 -2.09 -6.96
CA MET A 30 7.84 -0.74 -6.50
C MET A 30 6.38 -0.39 -6.81
N ARG A 31 5.90 -0.76 -8.00
CA ARG A 31 4.50 -0.57 -8.39
C ARG A 31 3.56 -1.34 -7.46
N TRP A 32 3.87 -2.61 -7.18
CA TRP A 32 3.09 -3.44 -6.25
C TRP A 32 3.06 -2.86 -4.82
N MET A 33 4.21 -2.43 -4.30
CA MET A 33 4.29 -1.79 -2.97
C MET A 33 3.48 -0.49 -2.90
N ALA A 34 3.59 0.36 -3.92
CA ALA A 34 2.85 1.62 -3.98
C ALA A 34 1.33 1.38 -4.11
N ASP A 35 0.92 0.43 -4.94
CA ASP A 35 -0.48 0.05 -5.10
C ASP A 35 -1.07 -0.54 -3.82
N HIS A 36 -0.32 -1.41 -3.13
CA HIS A 36 -0.72 -1.96 -1.85
C HIS A 36 -1.01 -0.86 -0.81
N VAL A 37 -0.11 0.11 -0.67
CA VAL A 37 -0.26 1.22 0.29
C VAL A 37 -1.43 2.14 -0.05
N ARG A 38 -1.74 2.31 -1.34
CA ARG A 38 -2.93 3.06 -1.78
C ARG A 38 -4.19 2.30 -1.41
N LYS A 39 -4.28 1.02 -1.74
CA LYS A 39 -5.46 0.18 -1.49
C LYS A 39 -5.70 -0.06 0.01
N ALA A 40 -4.65 -0.42 0.76
CA ALA A 40 -4.75 -0.71 2.19
C ALA A 40 -5.17 0.50 3.04
N MET A 41 -4.99 1.72 2.54
CA MET A 41 -5.42 2.95 3.20
C MET A 41 -6.68 3.56 2.59
N ALA A 42 -7.12 3.08 1.42
CA ALA A 42 -8.39 3.44 0.80
C ALA A 42 -9.54 2.55 1.29
N GLU A 43 -9.25 1.29 1.64
CA GLU A 43 -10.20 0.40 2.31
C GLU A 43 -10.31 0.84 3.79
N PRO A 44 -11.43 1.43 4.22
CA PRO A 44 -11.64 1.69 5.63
C PRO A 44 -11.70 0.34 6.31
N GLN A 45 -10.69 0.10 7.15
CA GLN A 45 -10.56 -1.08 7.97
C GLN A 45 -11.93 -1.43 8.56
N ASP A 46 -12.52 -2.55 8.11
CA ASP A 46 -13.70 -3.20 8.68
C ASP A 46 -13.35 -3.59 10.13
N ARG A 47 -13.43 -2.57 10.99
CA ARG A 47 -13.55 -2.69 12.42
C ARG A 47 -15.00 -3.01 12.67
N ARG A 48 -15.33 -4.29 12.60
CA ARG A 48 -16.49 -4.87 13.27
C ARG A 48 -16.60 -4.22 14.67
N ALA A 49 -17.73 -3.51 14.92
CA ALA A 49 -18.14 -2.77 16.14
C ALA A 49 -17.88 -1.24 16.15
N ASP A 50 -18.85 -0.46 15.62
CA ASP A 50 -19.71 0.48 16.37
C ASP A 50 -20.44 1.47 15.42
N HIS A 51 -21.38 0.97 14.63
CA HIS A 51 -22.33 1.80 13.87
C HIS A 51 -23.57 2.12 14.69
N ARG A 52 -23.50 3.10 15.62
CA ARG A 52 -24.77 3.70 16.10
C ARG A 52 -24.76 5.19 16.45
N ALA A 53 -23.62 5.87 16.61
CA ALA A 53 -23.64 7.26 17.13
C ALA A 53 -23.21 8.36 16.14
N GLU A 54 -22.43 8.08 15.09
CA GLU A 54 -21.82 9.15 14.27
C GLU A 54 -22.60 9.51 12.98
N SER A 55 -23.75 8.88 12.75
CA SER A 55 -24.44 8.92 11.45
C SER A 55 -25.22 10.20 11.16
N HIS A 56 -25.54 11.03 12.15
CA HIS A 56 -26.43 12.19 11.95
C HIS A 56 -25.72 13.55 11.91
N LEU A 57 -24.58 13.72 12.57
CA LEU A 57 -23.85 14.99 12.61
C LEU A 57 -22.94 15.17 11.39
N ALA A 58 -22.23 14.10 11.01
CA ALA A 58 -21.42 14.08 9.78
C ALA A 58 -22.30 14.22 8.52
N ALA A 59 -23.43 13.51 8.44
CA ALA A 59 -24.34 13.62 7.29
C ALA A 59 -24.96 15.02 7.10
N ARG A 60 -24.97 15.87 8.14
CA ARG A 60 -25.42 17.27 8.06
C ARG A 60 -24.33 18.21 7.58
N LEU A 61 -23.08 17.99 7.96
CA LEU A 61 -21.96 18.87 7.63
C LEU A 61 -21.45 18.71 6.20
N TRP A 62 -21.66 17.55 5.57
CA TRP A 62 -21.20 17.25 4.21
C TRP A 62 -22.28 17.43 3.13
N ARG A 63 -23.49 17.89 3.49
CA ARG A 63 -24.63 17.99 2.56
C ARG A 63 -24.50 19.13 1.53
N ASP A 64 -23.76 20.18 1.89
CA ASP A 64 -23.64 21.39 1.08
C ASP A 64 -22.31 21.50 0.32
N GLN A 65 -21.48 20.44 0.32
CA GLN A 65 -20.31 20.38 -0.56
C GLN A 65 -20.66 19.64 -1.86
N PRO A 66 -20.30 20.18 -3.03
CA PRO A 66 -20.34 19.39 -4.26
C PRO A 66 -19.45 18.16 -4.06
N ALA A 67 -19.99 16.97 -4.35
CA ALA A 67 -19.22 15.74 -4.29
C ALA A 67 -17.95 15.92 -5.15
N PRO A 68 -16.75 15.63 -4.61
CA PRO A 68 -15.51 15.85 -5.35
C PRO A 68 -15.55 15.06 -6.66
N SER A 69 -15.12 15.70 -7.75
CA SER A 69 -15.13 15.05 -9.07
C SER A 69 -14.22 13.82 -9.07
N SER A 70 -14.53 12.83 -9.92
CA SER A 70 -13.74 11.60 -10.06
C SER A 70 -12.25 11.91 -10.29
N GLU A 71 -11.96 12.96 -11.06
CA GLU A 71 -10.61 13.42 -11.37
C GLU A 71 -9.91 14.08 -10.18
N GLU A 72 -10.65 14.77 -9.31
CA GLU A 72 -10.11 15.33 -8.06
C GLU A 72 -9.83 14.24 -7.03
N ILE A 73 -10.71 13.23 -6.93
CA ILE A 73 -10.46 12.03 -6.14
C ILE A 73 -9.21 11.32 -6.67
N GLU A 74 -9.07 11.16 -7.99
CA GLU A 74 -7.88 10.57 -8.62
C GLU A 74 -6.61 11.40 -8.37
N ARG A 75 -6.66 12.73 -8.47
CA ARG A 75 -5.51 13.61 -8.20
C ARG A 75 -5.10 13.62 -6.73
N ASP A 76 -6.04 13.65 -5.81
CA ASP A 76 -5.73 13.67 -4.38
C ASP A 76 -5.28 12.28 -3.89
N SER A 77 -5.77 11.20 -4.53
CA SER A 77 -5.25 9.84 -4.37
C SER A 77 -3.78 9.68 -4.80
N MET A 78 -3.23 10.61 -5.60
CA MET A 78 -1.81 10.58 -5.99
C MET A 78 -0.85 10.94 -4.85
N ARG A 79 -1.33 11.58 -3.77
CA ARG A 79 -0.47 12.03 -2.68
C ARG A 79 -0.40 10.98 -1.58
N LEU A 80 0.67 10.18 -1.62
CA LEU A 80 1.01 9.33 -0.48
C LEU A 80 1.26 10.19 0.76
N GLY A 81 0.52 9.93 1.84
CA GLY A 81 0.69 10.58 3.15
C GLY A 81 1.97 10.14 3.88
N PRO A 82 2.32 10.79 4.99
CA PRO A 82 3.56 10.50 5.74
C PRO A 82 3.68 9.04 6.22
N VAL A 83 2.57 8.44 6.65
CA VAL A 83 2.50 7.04 7.11
C VAL A 83 2.73 6.09 5.94
N GLN A 84 2.10 6.37 4.79
CA GLN A 84 2.25 5.60 3.56
C GLN A 84 3.71 5.58 3.08
N TRP A 85 4.38 6.74 3.13
CA TRP A 85 5.80 6.83 2.83
C TRP A 85 6.69 6.10 3.84
N ALA A 86 6.34 6.14 5.13
CA ALA A 86 7.07 5.41 6.15
C ALA A 86 7.00 3.89 5.92
N TRP A 87 5.80 3.38 5.60
CA TRP A 87 5.60 1.98 5.23
C TRP A 87 6.42 1.63 3.99
N LEU A 88 6.36 2.44 2.93
CA LEU A 88 7.07 2.16 1.68
C LEU A 88 8.59 2.08 1.89
N ARG A 89 9.16 2.97 2.71
CA ARG A 89 10.57 2.91 3.09
C ARG A 89 10.92 1.62 3.83
N GLN A 90 10.06 1.21 4.77
CA GLN A 90 10.27 -0.03 5.53
C GLN A 90 10.19 -1.26 4.63
N ALA A 91 9.19 -1.32 3.75
CA ALA A 91 9.01 -2.38 2.75
C ALA A 91 10.25 -2.54 1.85
N VAL A 92 10.79 -1.42 1.36
CA VAL A 92 12.02 -1.43 0.55
C VAL A 92 13.22 -1.90 1.37
N SER A 93 13.37 -1.46 2.62
CA SER A 93 14.43 -1.94 3.52
C SER A 93 14.34 -3.45 3.72
N ASP A 94 13.15 -3.95 4.03
CA ASP A 94 12.90 -5.37 4.26
C ASP A 94 13.18 -6.22 3.02
N ARG A 95 12.85 -5.71 1.82
CA ARG A 95 13.13 -6.39 0.56
C ARG A 95 14.63 -6.44 0.23
N VAL A 96 15.34 -5.34 0.44
CA VAL A 96 16.75 -5.15 0.04
C VAL A 96 17.74 -5.72 1.06
N GLU A 97 17.50 -5.52 2.35
CA GLU A 97 18.43 -5.84 3.44
C GLU A 97 18.13 -7.21 4.05
N ARG A 98 16.85 -7.55 4.20
CA ARG A 98 16.42 -8.81 4.84
C ARG A 98 16.02 -9.88 3.82
N HIS A 99 16.10 -9.57 2.53
CA HIS A 99 15.70 -10.46 1.43
C HIS A 99 14.29 -11.04 1.59
N LYS A 100 13.39 -10.32 2.28
CA LYS A 100 12.02 -10.80 2.47
C LYS A 100 11.32 -10.86 1.10
N PRO A 101 10.67 -11.99 0.75
CA PRO A 101 9.82 -12.06 -0.43
C PRO A 101 8.78 -10.93 -0.43
N LEU A 102 8.49 -10.36 -1.61
CA LEU A 102 7.52 -9.28 -1.75
C LEU A 102 6.17 -9.65 -1.13
N GLN A 103 5.73 -10.89 -1.31
CA GLN A 103 4.46 -11.38 -0.81
C GLN A 103 4.37 -11.40 0.71
N TYR A 104 5.47 -11.65 1.41
CA TYR A 104 5.51 -11.51 2.87
C TYR A 104 5.52 -10.05 3.33
N ILE A 105 5.98 -9.13 2.49
CA ILE A 105 5.95 -7.69 2.75
C ILE A 105 4.54 -7.14 2.50
N LEU A 106 3.88 -7.58 1.43
CA LEU A 106 2.49 -7.22 1.12
C LEU A 106 1.48 -7.91 2.04
N GLY A 107 1.81 -9.12 2.53
CA GLY A 107 0.92 -9.92 3.36
C GLY A 107 -0.17 -10.66 2.57
N ASP A 108 -0.11 -10.63 1.24
CA ASP A 108 -1.04 -11.30 0.35
C ASP A 108 -0.41 -11.64 -1.01
N GLN A 109 -1.06 -12.53 -1.77
CA GLN A 109 -0.78 -12.77 -3.19
C GLN A 109 -2.06 -13.21 -3.92
N PRO A 110 -2.22 -12.81 -5.19
CA PRO A 110 -3.19 -13.46 -6.08
C PRO A 110 -2.83 -14.93 -6.33
N PHE A 111 -3.85 -15.79 -6.36
CA PHE A 111 -3.75 -17.21 -6.71
C PHE A 111 -5.07 -17.66 -7.35
N GLY A 112 -5.04 -17.98 -8.64
CA GLY A 112 -6.24 -18.14 -9.46
C GLY A 112 -7.16 -16.92 -9.35
N ASN A 113 -8.42 -17.16 -8.98
CA ASN A 113 -9.43 -16.12 -8.78
C ASN A 113 -9.53 -15.60 -7.33
N ALA A 114 -8.62 -16.02 -6.44
CA ALA A 114 -8.64 -15.66 -5.04
C ALA A 114 -7.43 -14.79 -4.64
N LYS A 115 -7.64 -13.94 -3.62
CA LYS A 115 -6.57 -13.20 -2.95
C LYS A 115 -6.26 -13.90 -1.63
N ILE A 116 -5.10 -14.55 -1.54
CA ILE A 116 -4.71 -15.35 -0.37
C ILE A 116 -3.86 -14.50 0.56
N GLY A 117 -4.20 -14.51 1.86
CA GLY A 117 -3.38 -13.90 2.90
C GLY A 117 -2.13 -14.73 3.18
N ILE A 118 -0.97 -14.06 3.24
CA ILE A 118 0.33 -14.70 3.39
C ILE A 118 1.06 -14.11 4.59
N ARG A 119 1.59 -14.98 5.44
CA ARG A 119 2.50 -14.61 6.53
C ARG A 119 3.59 -15.66 6.67
N SER A 120 4.77 -15.24 7.11
CA SER A 120 5.80 -16.20 7.52
C SER A 120 5.27 -17.08 8.67
N PRO A 121 5.53 -18.40 8.70
CA PRO A 121 6.38 -19.18 7.78
C PRO A 121 5.60 -19.93 6.68
N VAL A 122 4.38 -19.50 6.33
CA VAL A 122 3.51 -20.21 5.37
C VAL A 122 4.11 -20.18 3.95
N LEU A 123 4.18 -21.33 3.29
CA LEU A 123 4.65 -21.45 1.91
C LEU A 123 3.86 -20.52 0.97
N ILE A 124 4.59 -19.74 0.17
CA ILE A 124 4.01 -18.83 -0.83
C ILE A 124 3.48 -19.67 -2.01
N PRO A 125 2.16 -19.61 -2.32
CA PRO A 125 1.57 -20.33 -3.46
C PRO A 125 2.23 -19.96 -4.79
N ARG A 126 2.43 -20.95 -5.66
CA ARG A 126 3.02 -20.77 -7.00
C ARG A 126 1.97 -21.01 -8.06
N TRP A 127 2.03 -20.26 -9.16
CA TRP A 127 1.08 -20.41 -10.27
C TRP A 127 1.07 -21.82 -10.88
N GLU A 128 2.17 -22.58 -10.75
CA GLU A 128 2.28 -23.97 -11.19
C GLU A 128 1.35 -24.94 -10.42
N THR A 129 0.80 -24.50 -9.28
CA THR A 129 -0.04 -25.31 -8.38
C THR A 129 -1.51 -24.88 -8.37
N GLU A 130 -1.92 -24.02 -9.31
CA GLU A 130 -3.33 -23.62 -9.50
C GLU A 130 -4.22 -24.77 -10.00
#